data_AF-A0A835DFF1-F1
#
_entry.id   AF-A0A835DFF1-F1
#
_cell.length_a   1.000
_cell.length_b   1.000
_cell.length_c   1.000
_cell.angle_alpha   90.00
_cell.angle_beta   90.00
_cell.angle_gamma   90.00
#
_symmetry.space_group_name_H-M   'P 1'
#
loop_
_entity.id
_entity.type
_entity.pdbx_description
1 polymer ?
#
loop_
_entity_poly.entity_id
_entity_poly.type
_entity_poly.pdbx_seq_one_letter_code
_entity_poly.pdbx_strand_id
1 'polypeptide(L)'
;MIETKIKSNPPLLDQYEDLLRRPHNFCTTQCDDRQNGMAIGECELPLIDLGGLTSHHAGERQACVERIARASSEWGFFQVVNHGISSELLWEMRKEQVKVFDTPFERKASCGLLNESYRWGTPTAISPKQFSWSEAFHIPLTKISEEACYGEFGSLREVMEKFAVAMSKLARLLAGVLVENLGHSKGFFKEICNESTCYLRLNHYPVCPIASDIFGLVPHTDSDFLTILCQDQVGGLQLMKDSKWVSVKPNQDALIVNIGDLFQAWSNDVYKSVEHKVMANGKTGRYSIAYFLCPSYDSLIGSCKEPSVYRKFTFGEYRKQVQEDVKKTGHKVGLPRFLQ
;
A
#
# COMPACT_ATOMS: atom_id res chain seq x y z
N MET A 1 -39.32 -17.86 12.96
CA MET A 1 -39.11 -16.87 11.89
C MET A 1 -37.64 -16.92 11.53
N ILE A 2 -37.34 -17.38 10.33
CA ILE A 2 -35.98 -17.55 9.83
C ILE A 2 -35.53 -16.14 9.40
N GLU A 3 -34.71 -15.48 10.22
CA GLU A 3 -34.02 -14.26 9.79
C GLU A 3 -33.10 -14.64 8.62
N THR A 4 -33.49 -14.23 7.42
CA THR A 4 -32.63 -14.22 6.24
C THR A 4 -31.48 -13.27 6.55
N LYS A 5 -30.36 -13.80 7.08
CA LYS A 5 -29.10 -13.07 7.13
C LYS A 5 -28.83 -12.53 5.73
N ILE A 6 -28.75 -11.21 5.59
CA ILE A 6 -28.28 -10.56 4.37
C ILE A 6 -26.86 -11.07 4.14
N LYS A 7 -26.68 -11.99 3.19
CA LYS A 7 -25.36 -12.48 2.82
C LYS A 7 -24.58 -11.34 2.20
N SER A 8 -23.49 -10.93 2.84
CA SER A 8 -22.55 -9.96 2.26
C SER A 8 -21.92 -10.55 0.99
N ASN A 9 -21.70 -9.73 -0.04
CA ASN A 9 -21.02 -10.11 -1.27
C ASN A 9 -19.92 -9.06 -1.55
N PRO A 10 -18.62 -9.35 -1.31
CA PRO A 10 -18.03 -10.62 -0.83
C PRO A 10 -18.48 -11.04 0.58
N PRO A 11 -18.32 -12.33 0.98
CA PRO A 11 -18.79 -12.90 2.24
C PRO A 11 -17.97 -12.46 3.47
N LEU A 12 -17.68 -11.16 3.59
CA LEU A 12 -16.88 -10.57 4.66
C LEU A 12 -17.55 -10.70 6.02
N LEU A 13 -18.87 -10.51 6.09
CA LEU A 13 -19.60 -10.58 7.36
C LEU A 13 -19.61 -12.01 7.92
N ASP A 14 -19.90 -13.00 7.07
CA ASP A 14 -19.91 -14.41 7.46
C ASP A 14 -18.52 -14.84 7.96
N GLN A 15 -17.46 -14.48 7.23
CA GLN A 15 -16.09 -14.79 7.63
C GLN A 15 -15.68 -14.10 8.94
N TYR A 16 -16.11 -12.85 9.14
CA TYR A 16 -15.85 -12.11 10.37
C TYR A 16 -16.58 -12.74 11.57
N GLU A 17 -17.86 -13.10 11.42
CA GLU A 17 -18.62 -13.81 12.45
C GLU A 17 -17.99 -15.16 12.83
N ASP A 18 -17.49 -15.89 11.84
CA ASP A 18 -16.81 -17.17 12.09
C ASP A 18 -15.52 -16.99 12.89
N LEU A 19 -14.77 -15.90 12.65
CA LEU A 19 -13.60 -15.55 13.46
C LEU A 19 -13.96 -15.19 14.91
N LEU A 20 -15.11 -14.54 15.13
CA LEU A 20 -15.61 -14.22 16.48
C LEU A 20 -16.01 -15.48 17.28
N ARG A 21 -16.49 -16.53 16.61
CA ARG A 21 -16.93 -17.77 17.27
C ARG A 21 -15.79 -18.73 17.64
N ARG A 22 -14.58 -18.53 17.12
CA ARG A 22 -13.44 -19.42 17.38
C ARG A 22 -12.94 -19.27 18.83
N PRO A 23 -12.76 -20.37 19.58
CA PRO A 23 -12.20 -20.29 20.94
C PRO A 23 -10.76 -19.76 20.89
N HIS A 24 -10.49 -18.70 21.65
CA HIS A 24 -9.17 -18.07 21.73
C HIS A 24 -8.20 -18.95 22.54
N ASN A 25 -7.44 -19.81 21.86
CA ASN A 25 -6.38 -20.60 22.49
C ASN A 25 -4.99 -19.98 22.25
N PHE A 26 -4.77 -18.68 22.46
CA PHE A 26 -3.39 -18.14 22.51
C PHE A 26 -3.24 -16.94 23.45
N CYS A 27 -2.06 -16.91 24.08
CA CYS A 27 -1.59 -15.91 25.03
C CYS A 27 -1.63 -14.51 24.41
N THR A 28 -2.39 -13.60 25.03
CA THR A 28 -2.35 -12.17 24.75
C THR A 28 -0.97 -11.65 25.13
N THR A 29 -0.01 -11.65 24.20
CA THR A 29 1.03 -10.62 24.24
C THR A 29 0.30 -9.31 24.08
N GLN A 30 0.32 -8.49 25.12
CA GLN A 30 -0.26 -7.15 25.16
C GLN A 30 0.30 -6.33 23.99
N CYS A 31 -0.40 -6.29 22.87
CA CYS A 31 -0.36 -5.11 22.03
C CYS A 31 -1.16 -4.07 22.83
N ASP A 32 -0.46 -3.06 23.36
CA ASP A 32 -1.00 -1.96 24.15
C ASP A 32 -2.41 -1.57 23.65
N ASP A 33 -3.46 -1.97 24.39
CA ASP A 33 -4.83 -1.48 24.23
C ASP A 33 -4.91 -0.04 24.77
N ARG A 34 -4.02 0.85 24.31
CA ARG A 34 -4.10 2.28 24.55
C ARG A 34 -4.66 2.96 23.32
N GLN A 35 -5.98 2.97 23.22
CA GLN A 35 -6.68 4.12 22.67
C GLN A 35 -8.08 4.21 23.26
N ASN A 36 -8.10 4.76 24.48
CA ASN A 36 -9.22 5.57 24.98
C ASN A 36 -9.62 6.58 23.89
N GLY A 37 -10.92 6.86 23.76
CA GLY A 37 -11.53 7.68 22.72
C GLY A 37 -11.07 9.15 22.66
N MET A 38 -9.80 9.37 22.32
CA MET A 38 -9.30 10.64 21.85
C MET A 38 -9.74 10.83 20.41
N ALA A 39 -10.25 12.02 20.09
CA ALA A 39 -10.52 12.42 18.72
C ALA A 39 -9.26 12.18 17.87
N ILE A 40 -9.37 11.33 16.86
CA ILE A 40 -8.29 11.11 15.89
C ILE A 40 -8.14 12.43 15.13
N GLY A 41 -7.00 13.10 15.33
CA GLY A 41 -6.69 14.33 14.61
C GLY A 41 -6.59 14.06 13.11
N GLU A 42 -7.17 14.95 12.31
CA GLU A 42 -6.84 15.02 10.89
C GLU A 42 -5.43 15.62 10.74
N CYS A 43 -4.61 15.02 9.89
CA CYS A 43 -3.32 15.59 9.51
C CYS A 43 -3.32 15.95 8.02
N GLU A 44 -2.77 17.12 7.70
CA GLU A 44 -2.40 17.47 6.34
C GLU A 44 -0.99 16.95 6.09
N LEU A 45 -0.87 15.95 5.21
CA LEU A 45 0.43 15.49 4.74
C LEU A 45 1.15 16.62 4.01
N PRO A 46 2.50 16.64 4.01
CA PRO A 46 3.25 17.56 3.18
C PRO A 46 2.79 17.46 1.71
N LEU A 47 2.30 18.57 1.17
CA LEU A 47 1.90 18.67 -0.24
C LEU A 47 3.07 19.21 -1.07
N ILE A 48 3.45 18.47 -2.10
CA ILE A 48 4.63 18.76 -2.91
C ILE A 48 4.22 18.92 -4.37
N ASP A 49 4.54 20.08 -4.93
CA ASP A 49 4.41 20.36 -6.36
C ASP A 49 5.64 19.82 -7.10
N LEU A 50 5.44 18.78 -7.92
CA LEU A 50 6.52 18.16 -8.69
C LEU A 50 6.94 18.98 -9.92
N GLY A 51 6.19 20.02 -10.28
CA GLY A 51 6.63 21.01 -11.28
C GLY A 51 7.93 21.72 -10.88
N GLY A 52 8.21 21.79 -9.56
CA GLY A 52 9.48 22.30 -9.04
C GLY A 52 10.71 21.51 -9.54
N LEU A 53 10.57 20.20 -9.81
CA LEU A 53 11.66 19.36 -10.33
C LEU A 53 12.06 19.74 -11.76
N THR A 54 11.14 20.31 -12.54
CA THR A 54 11.38 20.72 -13.94
C THR A 54 11.58 22.22 -14.10
N SER A 55 11.70 22.99 -13.01
CA SER A 55 11.96 24.43 -13.08
C SER A 55 13.26 24.75 -13.82
N HIS A 56 13.30 25.88 -14.52
CA HIS A 56 14.51 26.42 -15.13
C HIS A 56 15.53 26.90 -14.08
N HIS A 57 15.09 27.27 -12.88
CA HIS A 57 15.94 27.76 -11.80
C HIS A 57 16.49 26.61 -10.96
N ALA A 58 17.83 26.53 -10.83
CA ALA A 58 18.48 25.47 -10.06
C ALA A 58 18.09 25.46 -8.57
N GLY A 59 17.90 26.63 -7.97
CA GLY A 59 17.46 26.75 -6.58
C GLY A 59 16.07 26.18 -6.32
N GLU A 60 15.13 26.36 -7.25
CA GLU A 60 13.77 25.81 -7.12
C GLU A 60 13.77 24.28 -7.26
N ARG A 61 14.57 23.75 -8.21
CA ARG A 61 14.76 22.29 -8.33
C ARG A 61 15.30 21.70 -7.05
N GLN A 62 16.34 22.32 -6.48
CA GLN A 62 16.95 21.87 -5.24
C GLN A 62 15.99 21.95 -4.05
N ALA A 63 15.23 23.05 -3.93
CA ALA A 63 14.21 23.19 -2.89
C ALA A 63 13.10 22.13 -3.00
N CYS A 64 12.70 21.74 -4.21
CA CYS A 64 11.75 20.64 -4.42
C CYS A 64 12.34 19.30 -3.96
N VAL A 65 13.59 18.99 -4.31
CA VAL A 65 14.32 17.80 -3.84
C VAL A 65 14.35 17.75 -2.31
N GLU A 66 14.72 18.86 -1.66
CA GLU A 66 14.79 18.96 -0.20
C GLU A 66 13.42 18.76 0.47
N ARG A 67 12.33 19.25 -0.13
CA ARG A 67 10.97 19.03 0.37
C ARG A 67 10.59 17.55 0.31
N ILE A 68 10.91 16.87 -0.80
CA ILE A 68 10.65 15.44 -0.96
C ILE A 68 11.43 14.66 0.10
N ALA A 69 12.74 14.90 0.21
CA ALA A 69 13.59 14.23 1.18
C ALA A 69 13.13 14.48 2.63
N ARG A 70 12.82 15.74 2.98
CA ARG A 70 12.32 16.09 4.32
C ARG A 70 11.02 15.36 4.65
N ALA A 71 10.07 15.34 3.72
CA ALA A 71 8.80 14.62 3.93
C ALA A 71 9.03 13.10 4.09
N SER A 72 9.91 12.50 3.28
CA SER A 72 10.29 11.10 3.42
C SER A 72 10.99 10.78 4.76
N SER A 73 11.74 11.71 5.33
CA SER A 73 12.44 11.54 6.61
C SER A 73 11.59 11.84 7.85
N GLU A 74 10.74 12.86 7.80
CA GLU A 74 9.96 13.30 8.96
C GLU A 74 8.58 12.61 9.04
N TRP A 75 8.00 12.30 7.88
CA TRP A 75 6.65 11.74 7.77
C TRP A 75 6.62 10.34 7.20
N GLY A 76 7.56 10.00 6.31
CA GLY A 76 7.47 8.75 5.53
C GLY A 76 6.31 8.72 4.53
N PHE A 77 5.48 9.77 4.51
CA PHE A 77 4.28 9.94 3.70
C PHE A 77 4.21 11.39 3.22
N PHE A 78 3.76 11.59 1.98
CA PHE A 78 3.48 12.92 1.43
C PHE A 78 2.49 12.85 0.27
N GLN A 79 1.93 14.00 -0.10
CA GLN A 79 1.08 14.15 -1.28
C GLN A 79 1.85 14.85 -2.39
N VAL A 80 1.62 14.44 -3.63
CA VAL A 80 2.22 15.06 -4.81
C VAL A 80 1.14 15.57 -5.77
N VAL A 81 1.34 16.77 -6.30
CA VAL A 81 0.55 17.38 -7.39
C VAL A 81 1.47 17.70 -8.57
N ASN A 82 0.88 18.02 -9.73
CA ASN A 82 1.63 18.24 -10.97
C ASN A 82 2.57 17.06 -11.30
N HIS A 83 2.13 15.85 -10.98
CA HIS A 83 2.90 14.61 -11.09
C HIS A 83 2.96 14.03 -12.52
N GLY A 84 2.35 14.71 -13.49
CA GLY A 84 2.43 14.36 -14.92
C GLY A 84 1.56 13.18 -15.37
N ILE A 85 0.73 12.61 -14.49
CA ILE A 85 -0.28 11.61 -14.87
C ILE A 85 -1.58 12.35 -15.16
N SER A 86 -2.18 12.14 -16.33
CA SER A 86 -3.40 12.86 -16.71
C SER A 86 -4.58 12.46 -15.85
N SER A 87 -5.43 13.43 -15.49
CA SER A 87 -6.66 13.18 -14.74
C SER A 87 -7.61 12.23 -15.48
N GLU A 88 -7.62 12.27 -16.81
CA GLU A 88 -8.37 11.33 -17.66
C GLU A 88 -7.93 9.88 -17.42
N LEU A 89 -6.62 9.62 -17.35
CA LEU A 89 -6.11 8.26 -17.11
C LEU A 89 -6.43 7.79 -15.69
N LEU A 90 -6.34 8.68 -14.69
CA LEU A 90 -6.74 8.36 -13.32
C LEU A 90 -8.24 8.03 -13.24
N TRP A 91 -9.08 8.78 -13.96
CA TRP A 91 -10.53 8.58 -14.01
C TRP A 91 -10.91 7.29 -14.74
N GLU A 92 -10.38 7.04 -15.94
CA GLU A 92 -10.64 5.79 -16.68
C GLU A 92 -10.18 4.57 -15.88
N MET A 93 -9.00 4.64 -15.23
CA MET A 93 -8.54 3.55 -14.38
C MET A 93 -9.48 3.30 -13.19
N ARG A 94 -10.02 4.36 -12.57
CA ARG A 94 -11.01 4.24 -11.49
C ARG A 94 -12.31 3.61 -11.98
N LYS A 95 -12.79 4.03 -13.14
CA LYS A 95 -14.02 3.52 -13.77
C LYS A 95 -13.89 2.03 -14.09
N GLU A 96 -12.76 1.60 -14.67
CA GLU A 96 -12.50 0.18 -14.93
C GLU A 96 -12.31 -0.62 -13.64
N GLN A 97 -11.69 -0.04 -12.61
CA GLN A 97 -11.61 -0.64 -11.26
C GLN A 97 -13.01 -0.90 -10.68
N VAL A 98 -13.93 0.06 -10.75
CA VAL A 98 -15.30 -0.12 -10.24
C VAL A 98 -16.00 -1.25 -11.00
N LYS A 99 -15.93 -1.23 -12.34
CA LYS A 99 -16.54 -2.28 -13.18
C LYS A 99 -16.08 -3.70 -12.80
N VAL A 100 -14.78 -3.91 -12.58
CA VAL A 100 -14.28 -5.24 -12.21
C VAL A 100 -14.73 -5.66 -10.81
N PHE A 101 -14.83 -4.71 -9.86
CA PHE A 101 -15.32 -5.01 -8.50
C PHE A 101 -16.84 -5.21 -8.41
N ASP A 102 -17.62 -4.62 -9.32
CA ASP A 102 -19.08 -4.83 -9.43
C ASP A 102 -19.45 -6.25 -9.89
N THR A 103 -18.47 -7.02 -10.36
CA THR A 103 -18.64 -8.44 -10.69
C THR A 103 -18.94 -9.27 -9.44
N PRO A 104 -19.82 -10.28 -9.50
CA PRO A 104 -20.12 -11.15 -8.36
C PRO A 104 -18.88 -11.81 -7.75
N PHE A 105 -18.87 -12.00 -6.43
CA PHE A 105 -17.77 -12.62 -5.70
C PHE A 105 -17.26 -13.92 -6.32
N GLU A 106 -18.16 -14.87 -6.64
CA GLU A 106 -17.77 -16.17 -7.19
C GLU A 106 -16.97 -16.04 -8.49
N ARG A 107 -17.33 -15.06 -9.32
CA ARG A 107 -16.61 -14.79 -10.56
C ARG A 107 -15.23 -14.20 -10.31
N LYS A 108 -15.08 -13.34 -9.31
CA LYS A 108 -13.78 -12.80 -8.91
C LYS A 108 -12.90 -13.87 -8.25
N ALA A 109 -13.49 -14.76 -7.46
CA ALA A 109 -12.78 -15.75 -6.65
C ALA A 109 -12.39 -17.03 -7.40
N SER A 110 -13.15 -17.45 -8.43
CA SER A 110 -12.98 -18.78 -9.03
C SER A 110 -12.66 -18.78 -10.53
N CYS A 111 -12.75 -17.66 -11.24
CA CYS A 111 -12.54 -17.62 -12.69
C CYS A 111 -11.10 -17.28 -13.13
N GLY A 112 -10.13 -17.29 -12.21
CA GLY A 112 -8.74 -16.94 -12.52
C GLY A 112 -8.54 -15.50 -13.00
N LEU A 113 -9.52 -14.63 -12.77
CA LEU A 113 -9.53 -13.24 -13.22
C LEU A 113 -8.28 -12.50 -12.75
N LEU A 114 -7.63 -11.79 -13.68
CA LEU A 114 -6.38 -11.07 -13.47
C LEU A 114 -5.29 -11.98 -12.88
N ASN A 115 -5.13 -13.19 -13.43
CA ASN A 115 -4.12 -14.17 -13.05
C ASN A 115 -4.23 -14.62 -11.59
N GLU A 116 -5.43 -15.05 -11.18
CA GLU A 116 -5.71 -15.56 -9.82
C GLU A 116 -5.29 -14.59 -8.70
N SER A 117 -5.33 -13.28 -8.98
CA SER A 117 -4.80 -12.26 -8.07
C SER A 117 -5.80 -11.77 -7.01
N TYR A 118 -7.02 -12.28 -7.03
CA TYR A 118 -8.10 -11.83 -6.18
C TYR A 118 -7.97 -12.36 -4.74
N ARG A 119 -8.22 -11.48 -3.77
CA ARG A 119 -8.44 -11.83 -2.36
C ARG A 119 -9.69 -11.13 -1.83
N TRP A 120 -10.29 -11.72 -0.80
CA TRP A 120 -11.26 -11.07 0.08
C TRP A 120 -10.85 -11.33 1.52
N GLY A 121 -11.11 -10.37 2.40
CA GLY A 121 -10.71 -10.51 3.78
C GLY A 121 -9.19 -10.53 3.95
N THR A 122 -8.78 -11.13 5.06
CA THR A 122 -7.43 -11.68 5.26
C THR A 122 -7.56 -13.20 5.32
N PRO A 123 -7.23 -13.97 4.26
CA PRO A 123 -7.44 -15.42 4.22
C PRO A 123 -6.76 -16.20 5.35
N THR A 124 -5.64 -15.67 5.87
CA THR A 124 -4.86 -16.27 6.95
C THR A 124 -5.23 -15.73 8.33
N ALA A 125 -6.29 -14.91 8.47
CA ALA A 125 -6.68 -14.39 9.78
C ALA A 125 -7.12 -15.52 10.72
N ILE A 126 -6.60 -15.48 11.94
CA ILE A 126 -7.00 -16.39 13.02
C ILE A 126 -7.84 -15.68 14.09
N SER A 127 -7.96 -14.36 14.02
CA SER A 127 -8.80 -13.54 14.91
C SER A 127 -9.40 -12.33 14.17
N PRO A 128 -10.47 -11.72 14.71
CA PRO A 128 -11.05 -10.50 14.16
C PRO A 128 -10.07 -9.34 14.03
N LYS A 129 -9.10 -9.20 14.95
CA LYS A 129 -8.08 -8.13 14.93
C LYS A 129 -7.13 -8.21 13.70
N GLN A 130 -7.07 -9.36 13.04
CA GLN A 130 -6.24 -9.60 11.84
C GLN A 130 -7.05 -9.56 10.53
N PHE A 131 -8.36 -9.39 10.63
CA PHE A 131 -9.25 -9.40 9.48
C PHE A 131 -9.34 -8.01 8.83
N SER A 132 -9.14 -7.96 7.52
CA SER A 132 -9.31 -6.75 6.72
C SER A 132 -10.68 -6.78 6.03
N TRP A 133 -11.55 -5.82 6.31
CA TRP A 133 -12.82 -5.61 5.60
C TRP A 133 -12.58 -5.01 4.21
N SER A 134 -11.96 -5.79 3.33
CA SER A 134 -11.67 -5.40 1.96
C SER A 134 -11.53 -6.60 1.05
N GLU A 135 -11.66 -6.33 -0.23
CA GLU A 135 -11.24 -7.20 -1.32
C GLU A 135 -10.18 -6.49 -2.18
N ALA A 136 -9.34 -7.25 -2.87
CA ALA A 136 -8.30 -6.68 -3.71
C ALA A 136 -7.85 -7.62 -4.83
N PHE A 137 -7.38 -7.03 -5.93
CA PHE A 137 -6.57 -7.72 -6.94
C PHE A 137 -5.10 -7.31 -6.78
N HIS A 138 -4.19 -8.28 -6.63
CA HIS A 138 -2.73 -8.08 -6.56
C HIS A 138 -2.07 -8.45 -7.88
N ILE A 139 -1.91 -7.49 -8.79
CA ILE A 139 -1.60 -7.73 -10.20
C ILE A 139 -0.11 -7.45 -10.44
N PRO A 140 0.74 -8.47 -10.66
CA PRO A 140 2.13 -8.25 -11.03
C PRO A 140 2.23 -7.49 -12.35
N LEU A 141 3.18 -6.56 -12.48
CA LEU A 141 3.31 -5.77 -13.72
C LEU A 141 3.55 -6.65 -14.94
N THR A 142 4.31 -7.75 -14.77
CA THR A 142 4.58 -8.73 -15.83
C THR A 142 3.34 -9.44 -16.36
N LYS A 143 2.24 -9.41 -15.61
CA LYS A 143 0.97 -10.03 -15.97
C LYS A 143 -0.02 -9.07 -16.62
N ILE A 144 0.26 -7.77 -16.62
CA ILE A 144 -0.68 -6.77 -17.12
C ILE A 144 -0.94 -6.94 -18.62
N SER A 145 0.06 -7.31 -19.42
CA SER A 145 -0.10 -7.49 -20.87
C SER A 145 -0.59 -8.88 -21.29
N GLU A 146 -0.84 -9.79 -20.34
CA GLU A 146 -1.36 -11.13 -20.64
C GLU A 146 -2.88 -11.07 -20.88
N GLU A 147 -3.29 -10.91 -22.13
CA GLU A 147 -4.70 -10.75 -22.53
C GLU A 147 -5.62 -11.86 -21.99
N ALA A 148 -5.12 -13.10 -21.94
CA ALA A 148 -5.85 -14.25 -21.42
C ALA A 148 -6.32 -14.09 -19.97
N CYS A 149 -5.69 -13.20 -19.18
CA CYS A 149 -6.04 -12.97 -17.78
C CYS A 149 -7.27 -12.06 -17.58
N TYR A 150 -7.75 -11.38 -18.61
CA TYR A 150 -8.78 -10.34 -18.47
C TYR A 150 -10.21 -10.82 -18.76
N GLY A 151 -10.38 -11.94 -19.46
CA GLY A 151 -11.71 -12.40 -19.88
C GLY A 151 -12.46 -11.30 -20.64
N GLU A 152 -13.62 -10.88 -20.12
CA GLU A 152 -14.43 -9.81 -20.72
C GLU A 152 -13.92 -8.38 -20.44
N PHE A 153 -12.94 -8.21 -19.55
CA PHE A 153 -12.42 -6.90 -19.12
C PHE A 153 -11.27 -6.40 -20.02
N GLY A 154 -11.42 -6.51 -21.34
CA GLY A 154 -10.39 -6.08 -22.30
C GLY A 154 -10.02 -4.60 -22.19
N SER A 155 -11.01 -3.73 -21.92
CA SER A 155 -10.78 -2.28 -21.69
C SER A 155 -9.90 -2.00 -20.47
N LEU A 156 -10.09 -2.77 -19.39
CA LEU A 156 -9.28 -2.65 -18.18
C LEU A 156 -7.80 -2.92 -18.49
N ARG A 157 -7.48 -3.88 -19.38
CA ARG A 157 -6.11 -4.16 -19.78
C ARG A 157 -5.44 -2.92 -20.38
N GLU A 158 -6.04 -2.34 -21.41
CA GLU A 158 -5.45 -1.20 -22.13
C GLU A 158 -5.24 0.02 -21.24
N VAL A 159 -6.19 0.29 -20.34
CA VAL A 159 -6.10 1.39 -19.38
C VAL A 159 -5.03 1.08 -18.33
N MET A 160 -5.00 -0.15 -17.81
CA MET A 160 -4.04 -0.57 -16.79
C MET A 160 -2.60 -0.59 -17.31
N GLU A 161 -2.36 -0.95 -18.57
CA GLU A 161 -1.04 -0.85 -19.22
C GLU A 161 -0.52 0.59 -19.20
N LYS A 162 -1.35 1.54 -19.67
CA LYS A 162 -1.01 2.98 -19.68
C LYS A 162 -0.78 3.50 -18.26
N PHE A 163 -1.65 3.12 -17.33
CA PHE A 163 -1.57 3.51 -15.92
C PHE A 163 -0.30 2.97 -15.25
N ALA A 164 0.03 1.69 -15.44
CA ALA A 164 1.22 1.07 -14.87
C ALA A 164 2.51 1.74 -15.38
N VAL A 165 2.59 2.06 -16.67
CA VAL A 165 3.73 2.79 -17.25
C VAL A 165 3.87 4.18 -16.61
N ALA A 166 2.77 4.91 -16.44
CA ALA A 166 2.78 6.24 -15.83
C ALA A 166 3.22 6.18 -14.36
N MET A 167 2.67 5.25 -13.57
CA MET A 167 3.03 5.05 -12.16
C MET A 167 4.49 4.60 -12.01
N SER A 168 4.98 3.70 -12.86
CA SER A 168 6.38 3.24 -12.87
C SER A 168 7.35 4.40 -13.14
N LYS A 169 7.05 5.26 -14.12
CA LYS A 169 7.85 6.45 -14.41
C LYS A 169 7.90 7.41 -13.21
N LEU A 170 6.76 7.68 -12.59
CA LEU A 170 6.67 8.55 -11.42
C LEU A 170 7.40 7.98 -10.21
N ALA A 171 7.22 6.68 -9.92
CA ALA A 171 7.89 6.00 -8.82
C ALA A 171 9.42 6.02 -8.99
N ARG A 172 9.91 5.73 -10.20
CA ARG A 172 11.35 5.79 -10.50
C ARG A 172 11.92 7.21 -10.43
N LEU A 173 11.14 8.22 -10.82
CA LEU A 173 11.53 9.63 -10.66
C LEU A 173 11.71 9.99 -9.17
N LEU A 174 10.69 9.72 -8.35
CA LEU A 174 10.71 10.05 -6.92
C LEU A 174 11.79 9.28 -6.16
N ALA A 175 11.90 7.97 -6.42
CA ALA A 175 12.93 7.15 -5.82
C ALA A 175 14.32 7.65 -6.23
N GLY A 176 14.54 7.98 -7.52
CA GLY A 176 15.79 8.54 -8.02
C GLY A 176 16.19 9.85 -7.34
N VAL A 177 15.23 10.76 -7.11
CA VAL A 177 15.46 12.01 -6.35
C VAL A 177 15.95 11.71 -4.93
N LEU A 178 15.30 10.76 -4.24
CA LEU A 178 15.65 10.40 -2.87
C LEU A 178 17.03 9.72 -2.75
N VAL A 179 17.41 8.92 -3.74
CA VAL A 179 18.74 8.29 -3.82
C VAL A 179 19.83 9.32 -4.08
N GLU A 180 19.62 10.25 -5.01
CA GLU A 180 20.56 11.34 -5.28
C GLU A 180 20.76 12.26 -4.09
N ASN A 181 19.69 12.55 -3.36
CA ASN A 181 19.76 13.35 -2.14
C ASN A 181 20.68 12.71 -1.07
N LEU A 182 20.88 11.39 -1.12
CA LEU A 182 21.82 10.69 -0.24
C LEU A 182 23.23 10.54 -0.84
N GLY A 183 23.49 11.11 -2.02
CA GLY A 183 24.79 11.11 -2.69
C GLY A 183 25.02 9.91 -3.62
N HIS A 184 23.98 9.16 -3.98
CA HIS A 184 24.07 7.98 -4.84
C HIS A 184 23.50 8.23 -6.24
N SER A 185 23.94 7.46 -7.23
CA SER A 185 23.50 7.63 -8.63
C SER A 185 22.03 7.22 -8.85
N LYS A 186 21.29 7.97 -9.70
CA LYS A 186 19.95 7.57 -10.19
C LYS A 186 19.91 6.16 -10.79
N GLY A 187 21.05 5.65 -11.27
CA GLY A 187 21.20 4.31 -11.82
C GLY A 187 20.92 3.18 -10.81
N PHE A 188 20.98 3.46 -9.51
CA PHE A 188 20.79 2.48 -8.44
C PHE A 188 19.55 1.58 -8.64
N PHE A 189 18.38 2.19 -8.90
CA PHE A 189 17.15 1.41 -9.08
C PHE A 189 17.04 0.71 -10.43
N LYS A 190 17.87 1.05 -11.43
CA LYS A 190 17.91 0.28 -12.68
C LYS A 190 18.57 -1.08 -12.46
N GLU A 191 19.54 -1.14 -11.56
CA GLU A 191 20.29 -2.36 -11.25
C GLU A 191 19.51 -3.29 -10.30
N ILE A 192 18.68 -2.70 -9.42
CA ILE A 192 18.06 -3.41 -8.30
C ILE A 192 16.56 -3.65 -8.53
N CYS A 193 15.83 -2.72 -9.15
CA CYS A 193 14.40 -2.85 -9.41
C CYS A 193 14.13 -3.30 -10.85
N ASN A 194 13.65 -4.54 -10.99
CA ASN A 194 13.03 -5.01 -12.22
C ASN A 194 11.49 -5.01 -12.09
N GLU A 195 10.81 -5.04 -13.23
CA GLU A 195 9.35 -5.04 -13.26
C GLU A 195 8.74 -6.35 -12.74
N SER A 196 9.52 -7.42 -12.57
CA SER A 196 9.02 -8.75 -12.20
C SER A 196 8.52 -8.85 -10.76
N THR A 197 8.88 -7.91 -9.90
CA THR A 197 8.48 -7.86 -8.49
C THR A 197 7.59 -6.66 -8.16
N CYS A 198 7.49 -5.68 -9.06
CA CYS A 198 6.56 -4.56 -8.93
C CYS A 198 5.13 -5.04 -9.24
N TYR A 199 4.14 -4.38 -8.64
CA TYR A 199 2.74 -4.76 -8.83
C TYR A 199 1.79 -3.60 -8.57
N LEU A 200 0.58 -3.73 -9.12
CA LEU A 200 -0.57 -2.92 -8.75
C LEU A 200 -1.43 -3.67 -7.74
N ARG A 201 -1.98 -2.96 -6.75
CA ARG A 201 -3.05 -3.46 -5.89
C ARG A 201 -4.29 -2.60 -6.07
N LEU A 202 -5.30 -3.14 -6.74
CA LEU A 202 -6.63 -2.54 -6.81
C LEU A 202 -7.36 -2.98 -5.53
N ASN A 203 -7.81 -2.03 -4.72
CA ASN A 203 -8.48 -2.30 -3.45
C ASN A 203 -9.92 -1.77 -3.52
N HIS A 204 -10.85 -2.56 -2.99
CA HIS A 204 -12.21 -2.13 -2.70
C HIS A 204 -12.51 -2.46 -1.23
N TYR A 205 -13.05 -1.47 -0.53
CA TYR A 205 -13.49 -1.56 0.86
C TYR A 205 -15.01 -1.40 0.85
N PRO A 206 -15.78 -2.51 0.86
CA PRO A 206 -17.23 -2.43 0.87
C PRO A 206 -17.75 -1.70 2.10
N VAL A 207 -18.97 -1.20 2.02
CA VAL A 207 -19.69 -0.64 3.18
C VAL A 207 -19.69 -1.66 4.32
N CYS A 208 -19.29 -1.24 5.51
CA CYS A 208 -19.23 -2.09 6.69
C CYS A 208 -20.34 -1.71 7.68
N PRO A 209 -21.40 -2.52 7.82
CA PRO A 209 -22.53 -2.19 8.70
C PRO A 209 -22.15 -2.16 10.19
N ILE A 210 -21.01 -2.73 10.55
CA ILE A 210 -20.44 -2.80 11.90
C ILE A 210 -19.14 -2.00 12.03
N ALA A 211 -18.96 -0.96 11.20
CA ALA A 211 -17.67 -0.29 10.98
C ALA A 211 -16.93 0.24 12.22
N SER A 212 -17.61 0.41 13.37
CA SER A 212 -16.96 0.83 14.62
C SER A 212 -15.80 -0.13 14.95
N ASP A 213 -14.58 0.40 14.86
CA ASP A 213 -13.31 -0.30 15.11
C ASP A 213 -12.94 -1.42 14.12
N ILE A 214 -13.59 -1.49 12.96
CA ILE A 214 -13.23 -2.45 11.90
C ILE A 214 -12.17 -1.88 10.98
N PHE A 215 -11.10 -2.63 10.79
CA PHE A 215 -10.09 -2.33 9.79
C PHE A 215 -10.59 -2.68 8.40
N GLY A 216 -10.61 -1.72 7.49
CA GLY A 216 -10.65 -1.99 6.06
C GLY A 216 -9.35 -2.66 5.59
N LEU A 217 -8.21 -2.25 6.17
CA LEU A 217 -6.91 -2.90 6.04
C LEU A 217 -6.17 -2.78 7.37
N VAL A 218 -5.71 -3.90 7.91
CA VAL A 218 -5.03 -3.97 9.22
C VAL A 218 -3.76 -3.11 9.27
N PRO A 219 -3.32 -2.67 10.47
CA PRO A 219 -2.04 -1.98 10.64
C PRO A 219 -0.87 -2.76 10.04
N HIS A 220 -0.07 -2.07 9.22
CA HIS A 220 1.12 -2.64 8.57
C HIS A 220 2.07 -1.53 8.11
N THR A 221 3.31 -1.92 7.79
CA THR A 221 4.20 -1.17 6.91
C THR A 221 4.28 -1.84 5.54
N ASP A 222 4.62 -1.09 4.51
CA ASP A 222 4.86 -1.65 3.17
C ASP A 222 6.27 -2.25 3.09
N SER A 223 6.36 -3.44 2.47
CA SER A 223 7.64 -4.16 2.33
C SER A 223 8.44 -3.75 1.09
N ASP A 224 8.03 -2.72 0.36
CA ASP A 224 8.63 -2.31 -0.91
C ASP A 224 9.69 -1.21 -0.69
N PHE A 225 10.12 -0.53 -1.77
CA PHE A 225 10.87 0.71 -1.63
C PHE A 225 9.94 1.93 -1.51
N LEU A 226 8.97 2.03 -2.41
CA LEU A 226 8.13 3.20 -2.55
C LEU A 226 6.75 2.78 -3.06
N THR A 227 5.71 3.19 -2.35
CA THR A 227 4.33 3.03 -2.78
C THR A 227 3.78 4.37 -3.29
N ILE A 228 3.01 4.33 -4.39
CA ILE A 228 2.20 5.44 -4.87
C ILE A 228 0.73 5.03 -4.86
N LEU A 229 -0.08 5.78 -4.12
CA LEU A 229 -1.50 5.52 -3.88
C LEU A 229 -2.38 6.57 -4.57
N CYS A 230 -3.27 6.09 -5.44
CA CYS A 230 -4.41 6.83 -5.96
C CYS A 230 -5.67 6.40 -5.19
N GLN A 231 -6.37 7.33 -4.53
CA GLN A 231 -7.56 7.04 -3.72
C GLN A 231 -8.74 7.94 -4.11
N ASP A 232 -9.94 7.56 -3.69
CA ASP A 232 -11.12 8.42 -3.79
C ASP A 232 -11.18 9.44 -2.64
N GLN A 233 -12.33 10.09 -2.49
CA GLN A 233 -12.59 11.11 -1.47
C GLN A 233 -13.23 10.56 -0.18
N VAL A 234 -13.36 9.22 -0.02
CA VAL A 234 -14.03 8.63 1.15
C VAL A 234 -13.15 8.68 2.41
N GLY A 235 -11.82 8.72 2.24
CA GLY A 235 -10.87 8.76 3.36
C GLY A 235 -10.62 7.40 3.99
N GLY A 236 -10.41 7.35 5.30
CA GLY A 236 -10.18 6.12 6.06
C GLY A 236 -8.72 5.68 6.18
N LEU A 237 -7.80 6.21 5.37
CA LEU A 237 -6.35 6.00 5.58
C LEU A 237 -5.91 6.71 6.87
N GLN A 238 -5.21 5.97 7.74
CA GLN A 238 -4.60 6.48 8.96
C GLN A 238 -3.14 6.04 9.01
N LEU A 239 -2.28 6.91 9.53
CA LEU A 239 -0.86 6.62 9.74
C LEU A 239 -0.46 6.87 11.20
N MET A 240 0.57 6.18 11.64
CA MET A 240 1.16 6.34 12.98
C MET A 240 2.16 7.49 12.97
N LYS A 241 1.87 8.57 13.70
CA LYS A 241 2.77 9.72 13.89
C LYS A 241 2.86 10.07 15.37
N ASP A 242 4.07 10.17 15.89
CA ASP A 242 4.35 10.51 17.31
C ASP A 242 3.52 9.65 18.29
N SER A 243 3.49 8.34 18.03
CA SER A 243 2.74 7.33 18.79
C SER A 243 1.21 7.52 18.80
N LYS A 244 0.67 8.25 17.81
CA LYS A 244 -0.77 8.45 17.63
C LYS A 244 -1.19 8.10 16.20
N TRP A 245 -2.36 7.51 16.07
CA TRP A 245 -3.02 7.36 14.79
C TRP A 245 -3.56 8.74 14.35
N VAL A 246 -3.24 9.16 13.13
CA VAL A 246 -3.75 10.39 12.52
C VAL A 246 -4.42 10.06 11.19
N SER A 247 -5.54 10.74 10.89
CA SER A 247 -6.29 10.51 9.66
C SER A 247 -5.76 11.36 8.52
N VAL A 248 -5.51 10.74 7.37
CA VAL A 248 -5.07 11.43 6.16
C VAL A 248 -6.27 11.99 5.42
N LYS A 249 -6.31 13.31 5.24
CA LYS A 249 -7.35 13.97 4.45
C LYS A 249 -7.18 13.65 2.96
N PRO A 250 -8.22 13.13 2.27
CA PRO A 250 -8.19 12.94 0.83
C PRO A 250 -7.97 14.25 0.08
N ASN A 251 -7.24 14.15 -1.03
CA ASN A 251 -7.03 15.24 -1.97
C ASN A 251 -7.25 14.70 -3.37
N GLN A 252 -8.22 15.23 -4.09
CA GLN A 252 -8.62 14.75 -5.42
C GLN A 252 -7.57 15.00 -6.51
N ASP A 253 -6.71 16.00 -6.30
CA ASP A 253 -5.71 16.44 -7.27
C ASP A 253 -4.33 15.83 -7.00
N ALA A 254 -4.20 15.01 -5.95
CA ALA A 254 -2.92 14.50 -5.49
C ALA A 254 -2.87 12.97 -5.43
N LEU A 255 -1.66 12.45 -5.65
CA LEU A 255 -1.29 11.08 -5.31
C LEU A 255 -0.59 11.07 -3.95
N ILE A 256 -0.81 10.03 -3.15
CA ILE A 256 -0.05 9.82 -1.91
C ILE A 256 1.16 8.98 -2.24
N VAL A 257 2.30 9.32 -1.65
CA VAL A 257 3.55 8.57 -1.74
C VAL A 257 3.96 8.17 -0.33
N ASN A 258 4.39 6.92 -0.16
CA ASN A 258 5.00 6.48 1.10
C ASN A 258 6.25 5.63 0.89
N ILE A 259 7.12 5.68 1.90
CA ILE A 259 8.37 4.93 1.95
C ILE A 259 8.08 3.54 2.52
N GLY A 260 8.67 2.52 1.90
CA GLY A 260 8.62 1.13 2.38
C GLY A 260 9.85 0.72 3.18
N ASP A 261 9.74 -0.43 3.84
CA ASP A 261 10.77 -0.97 4.74
C ASP A 261 12.13 -1.11 4.08
N LEU A 262 12.18 -1.54 2.82
CA LEU A 262 13.46 -1.79 2.16
C LEU A 262 14.18 -0.47 1.88
N PHE A 263 13.43 0.63 1.70
CA PHE A 263 14.05 1.93 1.45
C PHE A 263 14.50 2.57 2.76
N GLN A 264 13.79 2.32 3.86
CA GLN A 264 14.27 2.64 5.19
C GLN A 264 15.57 1.89 5.51
N ALA A 265 15.62 0.57 5.26
CA ALA A 265 16.82 -0.23 5.50
C ALA A 265 17.99 0.23 4.65
N TRP A 266 17.76 0.47 3.35
CA TRP A 266 18.79 0.95 2.45
C TRP A 266 19.28 2.35 2.82
N SER A 267 18.39 3.27 3.20
CA SER A 267 18.76 4.64 3.57
C SER A 267 19.36 4.77 4.97
N ASN A 268 19.57 3.66 5.68
CA ASN A 268 20.05 3.62 7.06
C ASN A 268 19.18 4.46 8.01
N ASP A 269 17.87 4.22 7.97
CA ASP A 269 16.86 4.95 8.73
C ASP A 269 16.72 6.45 8.40
N VAL A 270 17.34 6.96 7.33
CA VAL A 270 17.12 8.36 6.94
C VAL A 270 15.70 8.58 6.45
N TYR A 271 15.16 7.67 5.63
CA TYR A 271 13.75 7.70 5.22
C TYR A 271 12.93 6.70 6.05
N LYS A 272 11.67 7.05 6.36
CA LYS A 272 10.87 6.31 7.35
C LYS A 272 9.74 5.54 6.71
N SER A 273 9.75 4.21 6.88
CA SER A 273 8.60 3.34 6.66
C SER A 273 7.66 3.48 7.85
N VAL A 274 6.44 3.96 7.59
CA VAL A 274 5.48 4.30 8.65
C VAL A 274 4.32 3.33 8.66
N GLU A 275 3.99 2.86 9.86
CA GLU A 275 2.84 2.00 10.09
C GLU A 275 1.56 2.75 9.72
N HIS A 276 0.74 2.14 8.88
CA HIS A 276 -0.51 2.70 8.42
C HIS A 276 -1.62 1.63 8.36
N LYS A 277 -2.87 2.08 8.42
CA LYS A 277 -4.06 1.24 8.37
C LYS A 277 -5.16 1.94 7.57
N VAL A 278 -6.19 1.18 7.20
CA VAL A 278 -7.41 1.75 6.62
C VAL A 278 -8.58 1.37 7.51
N MET A 279 -9.39 2.34 7.92
CA MET A 279 -10.63 2.11 8.65
C MET A 279 -11.77 1.80 7.69
N ALA A 280 -12.65 0.86 8.06
CA ALA A 280 -13.86 0.59 7.31
C ALA A 280 -14.87 1.74 7.47
N ASN A 281 -15.76 1.90 6.50
CA ASN A 281 -16.76 2.98 6.49
C ASN A 281 -18.18 2.38 6.43
N GLY A 282 -19.08 2.86 7.29
CA GLY A 282 -20.45 2.36 7.39
C GLY A 282 -21.46 3.00 6.44
N LYS A 283 -21.05 3.98 5.64
CA LYS A 283 -21.93 4.75 4.75
C LYS A 283 -21.57 4.60 3.27
N THR A 284 -20.28 4.55 2.95
CA THR A 284 -19.80 4.63 1.57
C THR A 284 -18.64 3.68 1.35
N GLY A 285 -18.70 2.89 0.29
CA GLY A 285 -17.59 2.04 -0.12
C GLY A 285 -16.41 2.88 -0.63
N ARG A 286 -15.19 2.41 -0.39
CA ARG A 286 -13.96 3.10 -0.79
C ARG A 286 -13.19 2.28 -1.82
N TYR A 287 -12.55 2.96 -2.76
CA TYR A 287 -11.64 2.37 -3.74
C TYR A 287 -10.27 3.04 -3.66
N SER A 288 -9.22 2.24 -3.85
CA SER A 288 -7.88 2.79 -4.06
C SER A 288 -7.00 1.87 -4.91
N ILE A 289 -6.04 2.46 -5.62
CA ILE A 289 -5.08 1.75 -6.46
C ILE A 289 -3.69 2.11 -5.95
N ALA A 290 -2.92 1.12 -5.53
CA ALA A 290 -1.55 1.29 -5.07
C ALA A 290 -0.58 0.67 -6.09
N TYR A 291 0.47 1.40 -6.44
CA TYR A 291 1.62 0.89 -7.18
C TYR A 291 2.77 0.69 -6.20
N PHE A 292 3.39 -0.49 -6.21
CA PHE A 292 4.52 -0.84 -5.34
C PHE A 292 5.79 -0.96 -6.16
N LEU A 293 6.77 -0.09 -5.89
CA LEU A 293 8.11 -0.18 -6.47
C LEU A 293 8.97 -1.13 -5.63
N CYS A 294 9.19 -2.34 -6.13
CA CYS A 294 9.95 -3.37 -5.44
C CYS A 294 11.34 -3.60 -6.07
N PRO A 295 12.35 -3.94 -5.27
CA PRO A 295 13.56 -4.57 -5.76
C PRO A 295 13.29 -6.01 -6.22
N SER A 296 14.22 -6.57 -7.01
CA SER A 296 14.22 -8.00 -7.35
C SER A 296 14.36 -8.86 -6.09
N TYR A 297 13.83 -10.09 -6.10
CA TYR A 297 13.93 -10.96 -4.91
C TYR A 297 15.38 -11.25 -4.50
N ASP A 298 16.29 -11.36 -5.47
CA ASP A 298 17.72 -11.64 -5.22
C ASP A 298 18.54 -10.38 -4.92
N SER A 299 17.93 -9.19 -5.00
CA SER A 299 18.61 -7.94 -4.72
C SER A 299 19.05 -7.88 -3.26
N LEU A 300 20.35 -7.67 -3.06
CA LEU A 300 20.92 -7.46 -1.74
C LEU A 300 20.58 -6.07 -1.22
N ILE A 301 19.85 -6.03 -0.11
CA ILE A 301 19.53 -4.84 0.65
C ILE A 301 20.59 -4.68 1.75
N GLY A 302 21.30 -3.57 1.68
CA GLY A 302 22.26 -3.13 2.69
C GLY A 302 22.23 -1.62 2.79
N SER A 303 22.69 -1.09 3.92
CA SER A 303 22.75 0.35 4.14
C SER A 303 23.65 1.05 3.11
N CYS A 304 23.23 2.24 2.70
CA CYS A 304 23.98 3.14 1.84
C CYS A 304 25.09 3.91 2.59
N LYS A 305 25.14 3.79 3.93
CA LYS A 305 26.10 4.45 4.83
C LYS A 305 26.60 3.52 5.94
N GLU A 306 27.78 3.81 6.48
CA GLU A 306 28.32 3.13 7.66
C GLU A 306 28.35 4.09 8.89
N PRO A 307 28.18 3.58 10.12
CA PRO A 307 27.86 2.19 10.45
C PRO A 307 26.43 1.81 10.08
N SER A 308 26.24 0.61 9.53
CA SER A 308 24.94 0.09 9.13
C SER A 308 24.09 -0.38 10.32
N VAL A 309 22.85 0.11 10.43
CA VAL A 309 21.87 -0.33 11.44
C VAL A 309 21.41 -1.77 11.20
N TYR A 310 21.36 -2.17 9.93
CA TYR A 310 20.88 -3.47 9.50
C TYR A 310 22.01 -4.38 9.03
N ARG A 311 21.88 -5.69 9.23
CA ARG A 311 22.69 -6.67 8.49
C ARG A 311 22.27 -6.66 7.03
N LYS A 312 23.11 -7.17 6.13
CA LYS A 312 22.73 -7.36 4.72
C LYS A 312 21.76 -8.54 4.59
N PHE A 313 20.75 -8.41 3.74
CA PHE A 313 19.75 -9.45 3.44
C PHE A 313 19.16 -9.24 2.04
N THR A 314 18.57 -10.27 1.44
CA THR A 314 17.86 -10.10 0.15
C THR A 314 16.38 -9.80 0.35
N PHE A 315 15.71 -9.24 -0.67
CA PHE A 315 14.26 -9.06 -0.60
C PHE A 315 13.51 -10.40 -0.46
N GLY A 316 14.02 -11.46 -1.08
CA GLY A 316 13.51 -12.83 -0.93
C GLY A 316 13.60 -13.32 0.51
N GLU A 317 14.74 -13.11 1.18
CA GLU A 317 14.90 -13.38 2.62
C GLU A 317 13.90 -12.59 3.47
N TYR A 318 13.77 -11.28 3.20
CA TYR A 318 12.81 -10.41 3.91
C TYR A 318 11.38 -10.94 3.79
N ARG A 319 10.95 -11.26 2.57
CA ARG A 319 9.61 -11.77 2.28
C ARG A 319 9.36 -13.12 2.95
N LYS A 320 10.34 -14.04 2.92
CA LYS A 320 10.24 -15.33 3.58
C LYS A 320 10.09 -15.15 5.09
N GLN A 321 10.90 -14.30 5.71
CA GLN A 321 10.82 -14.02 7.14
C GLN A 321 9.46 -13.41 7.53
N VAL A 322 8.93 -12.47 6.74
CA VAL A 322 7.60 -11.89 6.96
C VAL A 322 6.50 -12.96 6.86
N GLN A 323 6.58 -13.88 5.89
CA GLN A 323 5.62 -14.97 5.78
C GLN A 323 5.68 -15.92 6.98
N GLU A 324 6.87 -16.22 7.49
CA GLU A 324 7.04 -17.04 8.69
C GLU A 324 6.50 -16.35 9.94
N ASP A 325 6.73 -15.04 10.09
CA ASP A 325 6.19 -14.26 11.20
C ASP A 325 4.65 -14.25 11.15
N VAL A 326 4.05 -13.91 10.00
CA VAL A 326 2.58 -13.92 9.83
C VAL A 326 1.99 -15.31 10.11
N LYS A 327 2.65 -16.40 9.68
CA LYS A 327 2.18 -17.75 9.99
C LYS A 327 2.25 -18.09 11.48
N LYS A 328 3.27 -17.60 12.20
CA LYS A 328 3.50 -17.92 13.62
C LYS A 328 2.70 -17.03 14.56
N THR A 329 2.61 -15.74 14.26
CA THR A 329 2.10 -14.71 15.18
C THR A 329 0.90 -13.94 14.61
N GLY A 330 0.56 -14.18 13.33
CA GLY A 330 -0.52 -13.48 12.64
C GLY A 330 -0.22 -12.02 12.29
N HIS A 331 1.02 -11.56 12.50
CA HIS A 331 1.45 -10.20 12.15
C HIS A 331 2.87 -10.19 11.59
N LYS A 332 3.18 -9.16 10.80
CA LYS A 332 4.51 -8.89 10.27
C LYS A 332 5.36 -8.22 11.37
N VAL A 333 6.54 -8.74 11.66
CA VAL A 333 7.53 -8.07 12.52
C VAL A 333 8.39 -7.10 11.70
N GLY A 334 8.91 -7.54 10.55
CA GLY A 334 9.61 -6.68 9.59
C GLY A 334 11.09 -6.43 9.91
N LEU A 335 11.55 -5.20 9.70
CA LEU A 335 12.96 -4.78 9.85
C LEU A 335 13.65 -5.13 11.18
N PRO A 336 12.97 -5.18 12.35
CA PRO A 336 13.61 -5.63 13.60
C PRO A 336 14.25 -7.02 13.52
N ARG A 337 13.84 -7.90 12.59
CA ARG A 337 14.48 -9.20 12.32
C ARG A 337 15.85 -9.11 11.64
N PHE A 338 16.24 -7.91 11.21
CA PHE A 338 17.40 -7.66 10.35
C PHE A 338 18.36 -6.60 10.92
N LEU A 339 18.22 -6.23 12.19
CA LEU A 339 19.21 -5.39 12.90
C LEU A 339 20.57 -6.12 13.02
N GLN A 340 21.66 -5.35 13.10
CA GLN A 340 23.00 -5.90 13.38
C GLN A 340 23.17 -6.37 14.82
#